data_AF-A0A5M6DKH0-F1
#
_entry.id   AF-A0A5M6DKH0-F1
#
_cell.length_a   1.000
_cell.length_b   1.000
_cell.length_c   1.000
_cell.angle_alpha   90.00
_cell.angle_beta   90.00
_cell.angle_gamma   90.00
#
_symmetry.space_group_name_H-M   'P 1'
#
loop_
_entity.id
_entity.type
_entity.pdbx_description
1 polymer ?
#
loop_
_entity_poly.entity_id
_entity_poly.type
_entity_poly.pdbx_seq_one_letter_code
_entity_poly.pdbx_strand_id
1 'polypeptide(L)'
;MNSNYKPKTMKLLTLKNYFTYLTLFIMLVLASCQDKNKTPTASMISGDTSKTWKATRETNAAGDKDKITGAEKSEVIQFYANGSFSMRSSSQNASGKWTYDAMARSLVLQFVGSDMTENFQVVSLTEDEMKLQSPSGTMNLEAE
;
A
#
# COMPACT_ATOMS: atom_id res chain seq x y z
N MET A 1 30.69 -50.07 -58.12
CA MET A 1 29.60 -50.74 -57.35
C MET A 1 30.11 -50.93 -55.94
N ASN A 2 29.51 -50.50 -54.83
CA ASN A 2 28.29 -49.74 -54.54
C ASN A 2 28.55 -48.92 -53.25
N SER A 3 28.19 -47.64 -53.29
CA SER A 3 28.12 -46.76 -52.12
C SER A 3 26.95 -47.19 -51.24
N ASN A 4 27.18 -47.39 -49.94
CA ASN A 4 26.14 -47.58 -48.94
C ASN A 4 26.24 -46.47 -47.90
N TYR A 5 25.60 -45.33 -48.18
CA TYR A 5 25.40 -44.26 -47.21
C TYR A 5 24.07 -44.49 -46.48
N LYS A 6 24.11 -44.77 -45.18
CA LYS A 6 22.92 -44.78 -44.31
C LYS A 6 22.74 -43.39 -43.68
N PRO A 7 21.61 -42.69 -43.91
CA PRO A 7 21.34 -41.46 -43.17
C PRO A 7 21.00 -41.77 -41.71
N LYS A 8 21.72 -41.14 -40.77
CA LYS A 8 21.32 -41.09 -39.35
C LYS A 8 20.09 -40.19 -39.25
N THR A 9 18.94 -40.77 -38.94
CA THR A 9 17.75 -40.04 -38.51
C THR A 9 18.02 -39.41 -37.14
N MET A 10 18.33 -38.11 -37.14
CA MET A 10 18.35 -37.31 -35.93
C MET A 10 16.92 -37.21 -35.40
N LYS A 11 16.67 -37.72 -34.19
CA LYS A 11 15.35 -37.76 -33.58
C LYS A 11 14.79 -36.34 -33.45
N LEU A 12 13.79 -36.02 -34.28
CA LEU A 12 13.02 -34.77 -34.30
C LEU A 12 12.04 -34.65 -33.09
N LEU A 13 12.35 -35.32 -31.97
CA LEU A 13 11.43 -35.54 -30.84
C LEU A 13 11.75 -34.69 -29.60
N THR A 14 12.79 -33.86 -29.63
CA THR A 14 13.19 -33.04 -28.48
C THR A 14 12.96 -31.54 -28.65
N LEU A 15 12.50 -31.05 -29.81
CA LEU A 15 12.29 -29.62 -30.02
C LEU A 15 10.92 -29.12 -29.51
N LYS A 16 9.88 -29.98 -29.52
CA LYS A 16 8.51 -29.62 -29.09
C LYS A 16 8.40 -29.34 -27.59
N ASN A 17 9.14 -30.08 -26.76
CA ASN A 17 9.06 -29.92 -25.30
C ASN A 17 9.73 -28.63 -24.81
N TYR A 18 10.79 -28.16 -25.47
CA TYR A 18 11.47 -26.91 -25.07
C TYR A 18 10.59 -25.68 -25.24
N PHE A 19 9.72 -25.67 -26.26
CA PHE A 19 8.80 -24.56 -26.50
C PHE A 19 7.73 -24.45 -25.39
N THR A 20 7.29 -25.59 -24.85
CA THR A 20 6.35 -25.65 -23.71
C THR A 20 7.00 -25.14 -22.41
N TYR A 21 8.27 -25.49 -22.16
CA TYR A 21 8.98 -24.98 -20.98
C TYR A 21 9.32 -23.49 -21.11
N LEU A 22 9.66 -23.02 -22.31
CA LEU A 22 9.93 -21.60 -22.58
C LEU A 22 8.67 -20.74 -22.38
N THR A 23 7.52 -21.21 -22.85
CA THR A 23 6.23 -20.51 -22.67
C THR A 23 5.78 -20.47 -21.20
N LEU A 24 5.98 -21.56 -20.45
CA LEU A 24 5.73 -21.59 -19.00
C LEU A 24 6.64 -20.62 -18.24
N PHE A 25 7.92 -20.54 -18.62
CA PHE A 25 8.89 -19.64 -18.00
C PHE A 25 8.59 -18.16 -18.31
N ILE A 26 8.13 -17.83 -19.51
CA ILE A 26 7.74 -16.47 -19.89
C ILE A 26 6.49 -16.01 -19.11
N MET A 27 5.50 -16.89 -18.87
CA MET A 27 4.35 -16.55 -18.03
C MET A 27 4.75 -16.23 -16.58
N LEU A 28 5.75 -16.94 -16.02
CA LEU A 28 6.27 -16.67 -14.67
C LEU A 28 7.00 -15.32 -14.58
N VAL A 29 7.70 -14.90 -15.64
CA VAL A 29 8.44 -13.62 -15.65
C VAL A 29 7.52 -12.41 -15.85
N LEU A 30 6.39 -12.55 -16.55
CA LEU A 30 5.41 -11.47 -16.70
C LEU A 30 4.59 -11.20 -15.42
N ALA A 31 4.47 -12.19 -14.52
CA ALA A 31 3.77 -12.03 -13.26
C ALA A 31 4.55 -11.19 -12.22
N SER A 32 5.86 -10.95 -12.42
CA SER A 32 6.69 -10.21 -11.46
C SER A 32 6.81 -8.70 -11.72
N CYS A 33 6.15 -8.17 -12.75
CA CYS A 33 5.98 -6.73 -12.92
C CYS A 33 4.75 -6.26 -12.14
N GLN A 34 4.85 -6.21 -10.81
CA GLN A 34 3.88 -5.46 -10.01
C GLN A 34 4.20 -3.97 -10.13
N ASP A 35 3.35 -3.25 -10.86
CA ASP A 35 3.44 -1.82 -11.07
C ASP A 35 3.54 -1.05 -9.75
N LYS A 36 4.63 -0.28 -9.60
CA LYS A 36 4.88 0.63 -8.47
C LYS A 36 4.04 1.92 -8.54
N ASN A 37 3.13 2.01 -9.50
CA ASN A 37 2.22 3.13 -9.74
C ASN A 37 0.76 2.70 -9.56
N LYS A 38 0.45 1.98 -8.47
CA LYS A 38 -0.94 1.67 -8.14
C LYS A 38 -1.67 2.98 -7.80
N THR A 39 -2.84 3.18 -8.38
CA THR A 39 -3.76 4.26 -7.99
C THR A 39 -4.05 4.14 -6.49
N PRO A 40 -3.94 5.23 -5.70
CA PRO A 40 -4.29 5.21 -4.29
C PRO A 40 -5.70 4.67 -4.05
N THR A 41 -5.83 3.61 -3.25
CA THR A 41 -7.12 2.99 -2.93
C THR A 41 -7.37 2.95 -1.42
N ALA A 42 -8.64 2.81 -1.03
CA ALA A 42 -9.01 2.62 0.37
C ALA A 42 -8.41 1.34 0.99
N SER A 43 -8.14 0.32 0.16
CA SER A 43 -7.46 -0.91 0.61
C SER A 43 -6.00 -0.67 0.98
N MET A 44 -5.33 0.34 0.41
CA MET A 44 -3.98 0.71 0.89
C MET A 44 -4.03 1.26 2.31
N ILE A 45 -5.12 1.95 2.70
CA ILE A 45 -5.29 2.52 4.06
C ILE A 45 -5.62 1.43 5.10
N SER A 46 -6.45 0.45 4.74
CA SER A 46 -7.03 -0.49 5.71
C SER A 46 -6.61 -1.95 5.52
N GLY A 47 -5.89 -2.28 4.45
CA GLY A 47 -5.65 -3.66 4.06
C GLY A 47 -6.95 -4.43 3.79
N ASP A 48 -6.87 -5.76 3.82
CA ASP A 48 -8.04 -6.63 3.62
C ASP A 48 -8.91 -6.74 4.88
N THR A 49 -8.35 -6.48 6.06
CA THR A 49 -9.04 -6.58 7.36
C THR A 49 -8.79 -5.34 8.20
N SER A 50 -7.53 -5.05 8.48
CA SER A 50 -7.10 -3.82 9.14
C SER A 50 -5.64 -3.54 8.83
N LYS A 51 -5.24 -2.27 8.93
CA LYS A 51 -3.84 -1.84 8.87
C LYS A 51 -3.59 -0.80 9.96
N THR A 52 -2.47 -0.93 10.65
CA THR A 52 -2.02 -0.01 11.69
C THR A 52 -1.00 0.95 11.10
N TRP A 53 -1.15 2.22 11.44
CA TRP A 53 -0.28 3.31 11.02
C TRP A 53 0.25 4.03 12.24
N LYS A 54 1.53 4.36 12.19
CA LYS A 54 2.26 5.03 13.26
C LYS A 54 2.73 6.39 12.77
N ALA A 55 2.46 7.44 13.54
CA ALA A 55 2.95 8.77 13.22
C ALA A 55 4.49 8.82 13.34
N THR A 56 5.17 9.28 12.29
CA THR A 56 6.66 9.35 12.25
C THR A 56 7.18 10.77 12.11
N ARG A 57 6.36 11.70 11.61
CA ARG A 57 6.66 13.14 11.60
C ARG A 57 5.39 13.97 11.53
N GLU A 58 5.41 15.10 12.22
CA GLU A 58 4.43 16.16 12.08
C GLU A 58 5.12 17.49 11.77
N THR A 59 4.40 18.38 11.09
CA THR A 59 4.81 19.78 10.90
C THR A 59 3.62 20.66 11.19
N ASN A 60 3.86 21.87 11.68
CA ASN A 60 2.82 22.89 11.78
C ASN A 60 2.49 23.51 10.40
N ALA A 61 1.57 24.48 10.39
CA ALA A 61 1.15 25.19 9.18
C ALA A 61 2.26 26.04 8.52
N ALA A 62 3.26 26.48 9.29
CA ALA A 62 4.45 27.17 8.78
C ALA A 62 5.48 26.21 8.18
N GLY A 63 5.26 24.90 8.30
CA GLY A 63 6.20 23.86 7.87
C GLY A 63 7.35 23.65 8.84
N ASP A 64 7.30 24.26 10.03
CA ASP A 64 8.27 23.97 11.07
C ASP A 64 8.08 22.52 11.52
N LYS A 65 9.22 21.83 11.66
CA LYS A 65 9.20 20.45 12.13
C LYS A 65 8.84 20.45 13.60
N ASP A 66 7.63 19.98 13.90
CA ASP A 66 7.33 19.48 15.22
C ASP A 66 8.01 18.11 15.31
N LYS A 67 9.13 18.09 16.03
CA LYS A 67 9.84 16.84 16.28
C LYS A 67 8.92 16.03 17.18
N ILE A 68 8.20 15.06 16.61
CA ILE A 68 7.37 14.10 17.34
C ILE A 68 8.14 13.65 18.58
N THR A 69 7.65 14.06 19.74
CA THR A 69 8.19 13.70 21.04
C THR A 69 8.10 12.18 21.21
N GLY A 70 8.87 11.60 22.13
CA GLY A 70 8.80 10.14 22.36
C GLY A 70 7.38 9.65 22.68
N ALA A 71 6.53 10.51 23.26
CA ALA A 71 5.14 10.24 23.58
C ALA A 71 4.23 10.23 22.34
N GLU A 72 4.42 11.16 21.40
CA GLU A 72 3.67 11.21 20.13
C GLU A 72 4.09 10.10 19.16
N LYS A 73 5.31 9.55 19.28
CA LYS A 73 5.71 8.34 18.54
C LYS A 73 4.93 7.09 18.95
N SER A 74 4.19 7.14 20.05
CA SER A 74 3.34 6.03 20.49
C SER A 74 1.94 6.10 19.90
N GLU A 75 1.65 7.16 19.14
CA GLU A 75 0.38 7.36 18.46
C GLU A 75 0.25 6.38 17.29
N VAL A 76 -0.76 5.53 17.41
CA VAL A 76 -1.12 4.56 16.40
C VAL A 76 -2.59 4.74 16.06
N ILE A 77 -2.88 4.67 14.77
CA ILE A 77 -4.24 4.59 14.24
C ILE A 77 -4.38 3.29 13.46
N GLN A 78 -5.39 2.51 13.81
CA GLN A 78 -5.73 1.29 13.08
C GLN A 78 -7.00 1.55 12.29
N PHE A 79 -6.90 1.41 10.97
CA PHE A 79 -8.03 1.47 10.06
C PHE A 79 -8.52 0.06 9.74
N TYR A 80 -9.80 -0.18 9.94
CA TYR A 80 -10.45 -1.45 9.61
C TYR A 80 -11.15 -1.34 8.25
N ALA A 81 -11.10 -2.41 7.46
CA ALA A 81 -11.72 -2.47 6.13
C ALA A 81 -13.25 -2.25 6.15
N ASN A 82 -13.88 -2.44 7.32
CA ASN A 82 -15.30 -2.15 7.54
C ASN A 82 -15.63 -0.65 7.73
N GLY A 83 -14.65 0.25 7.55
CA GLY A 83 -14.82 1.69 7.68
C GLY A 83 -14.78 2.22 9.11
N SER A 84 -14.37 1.42 10.10
CA SER A 84 -14.08 1.92 11.45
C SER A 84 -12.59 2.17 11.68
N PHE A 85 -12.27 3.04 12.63
CA PHE A 85 -10.89 3.24 13.10
C PHE A 85 -10.83 3.25 14.63
N SER A 86 -9.64 2.92 15.15
CA SER A 86 -9.27 3.14 16.54
C SER A 86 -7.93 3.85 16.61
N MET A 87 -7.83 4.87 17.45
CA MET A 87 -6.63 5.65 17.69
C MET A 87 -6.24 5.52 19.16
N ARG A 88 -4.95 5.29 19.39
CA ARG A 88 -4.35 5.23 20.73
C ARG A 88 -3.17 6.18 20.77
N SER A 89 -3.24 7.18 21.63
CA SER A 89 -2.11 8.05 21.98
C SER A 89 -1.73 7.89 23.45
N SER A 90 -0.69 8.61 23.86
CA SER A 90 -0.28 8.68 25.27
C SER A 90 -1.27 9.47 26.15
N SER A 91 -2.08 10.34 25.54
CA SER A 91 -2.98 11.27 26.22
C SER A 91 -4.45 10.84 26.13
N GLN A 92 -4.86 10.18 25.05
CA GLN A 92 -6.25 9.82 24.81
C GLN A 92 -6.39 8.62 23.84
N ASN A 93 -7.48 7.88 24.02
CA ASN A 93 -7.95 6.90 23.04
C ASN A 93 -9.20 7.44 22.35
N ALA A 94 -9.28 7.24 21.04
CA ALA A 94 -10.43 7.65 20.25
C ALA A 94 -10.83 6.55 19.27
N SER A 95 -12.05 6.60 18.78
CA SER A 95 -12.54 5.67 17.75
C SER A 95 -13.60 6.35 16.92
N GLY A 96 -13.89 5.79 15.76
CA GLY A 96 -14.77 6.44 14.80
C GLY A 96 -15.01 5.67 13.54
N LYS A 97 -15.56 6.39 12.56
CA LYS A 97 -15.70 5.96 11.18
C LYS A 97 -14.73 6.72 10.30
N TRP A 98 -14.23 6.08 9.26
CA TRP A 98 -13.40 6.72 8.26
C TRP A 98 -13.96 6.47 6.86
N THR A 99 -13.73 7.42 5.96
CA THR A 99 -14.00 7.28 4.53
C THR A 99 -12.83 7.84 3.74
N TYR A 100 -12.61 7.28 2.55
CA TYR A 100 -11.59 7.76 1.62
C TYR A 100 -12.19 7.94 0.23
N ASP A 101 -12.11 9.16 -0.29
CA ASP A 101 -12.41 9.48 -1.68
C ASP A 101 -11.08 9.56 -2.44
N ALA A 102 -10.83 8.57 -3.31
CA ALA A 102 -9.61 8.51 -4.10
C ALA A 102 -9.52 9.61 -5.18
N MET A 103 -10.65 10.11 -5.68
CA MET A 103 -10.70 11.15 -6.69
C MET A 103 -10.40 12.51 -6.08
N ALA A 104 -11.01 12.82 -4.94
CA ALA A 104 -10.73 14.03 -4.16
C ALA A 104 -9.43 13.91 -3.34
N ARG A 105 -8.87 12.69 -3.23
CA ARG A 105 -7.77 12.34 -2.32
C ARG A 105 -8.06 12.81 -0.89
N SER A 106 -9.27 12.60 -0.43
CA SER A 106 -9.77 13.09 0.86
C SER A 106 -9.98 11.92 1.83
N LEU A 107 -9.33 11.97 2.98
CA LEU A 107 -9.55 11.07 4.11
C LEU A 107 -10.33 11.83 5.19
N VAL A 108 -11.48 11.29 5.58
CA VAL A 108 -12.35 11.90 6.59
C VAL A 108 -12.45 10.96 7.79
N LEU A 109 -12.26 11.49 9.00
CA LEU A 109 -12.48 10.79 10.27
C LEU A 109 -13.69 11.42 10.98
N GLN A 110 -14.66 10.59 11.35
CA GLN A 110 -15.80 10.95 12.19
C GLN A 110 -15.67 10.26 13.54
N PHE A 111 -15.49 11.03 14.61
CA PHE A 111 -15.31 10.47 15.95
C PHE A 111 -16.64 10.01 16.56
N VAL A 112 -16.63 8.88 17.27
CA VAL A 112 -17.80 8.42 18.03
C VAL A 112 -18.13 9.41 19.15
N GLY A 113 -19.41 9.75 19.29
CA GLY A 113 -19.88 10.60 20.39
C GLY A 113 -19.54 12.09 20.22
N SER A 114 -19.08 12.50 19.04
CA SER A 114 -18.79 13.89 18.69
C SER A 114 -19.33 14.19 17.30
N ASP A 115 -19.79 15.42 17.07
CA ASP A 115 -20.11 15.93 15.74
C ASP A 115 -18.86 16.42 14.98
N MET A 116 -17.69 16.32 15.62
CA MET A 116 -16.41 16.71 15.03
C MET A 116 -15.96 15.71 13.95
N THR A 117 -15.63 16.26 12.78
CA THR A 117 -14.91 15.57 11.73
C THR A 117 -13.51 16.15 11.58
N GLU A 118 -12.56 15.28 11.23
CA GLU A 118 -11.25 15.68 10.75
C GLU A 118 -11.12 15.31 9.28
N ASN A 119 -10.76 16.30 8.46
CA ASN A 119 -10.61 16.14 7.03
C ASN A 119 -9.14 16.33 6.66
N PHE A 120 -8.56 15.32 6.02
CA PHE A 120 -7.19 15.32 5.56
C PHE A 120 -7.13 15.20 4.04
N GLN A 121 -6.30 16.04 3.43
CA GLN A 121 -5.84 15.82 2.07
C GLN A 121 -4.74 14.75 2.09
N VAL A 122 -4.94 13.67 1.34
CA VAL A 122 -3.94 12.62 1.12
C VAL A 122 -2.96 13.09 0.04
N VAL A 123 -1.75 13.46 0.46
CA VAL A 123 -0.69 13.96 -0.42
C VAL A 123 0.00 12.80 -1.14
N SER A 124 0.29 11.72 -0.42
CA SER A 124 0.82 10.47 -0.95
C SER A 124 0.30 9.29 -0.15
N LEU A 125 0.07 8.17 -0.83
CA LEU A 125 -0.36 6.92 -0.23
C LEU A 125 0.29 5.76 -0.97
N THR A 126 1.02 4.92 -0.23
CA THR A 126 1.58 3.65 -0.67
C THR A 126 1.13 2.55 0.30
N GLU A 127 1.64 1.33 0.14
CA GLU A 127 1.34 0.25 1.08
C GLU A 127 1.93 0.50 2.48
N ASP A 128 3.06 1.23 2.55
CA ASP A 128 3.86 1.38 3.77
C ASP A 128 3.94 2.81 4.28
N GLU A 129 3.61 3.81 3.44
CA GLU A 129 3.72 5.23 3.79
C GLU A 129 2.45 6.00 3.42
N MET A 130 2.02 6.88 4.33
CA MET A 130 0.91 7.82 4.10
C MET A 130 1.35 9.22 4.51
N LYS A 131 1.08 10.20 3.65
CA LYS A 131 1.27 11.61 3.97
C LYS A 131 -0.06 12.33 3.91
N LEU A 132 -0.43 12.92 5.04
CA LEU A 132 -1.64 13.70 5.22
C LEU A 132 -1.30 15.19 5.35
N GLN A 133 -2.22 16.02 4.89
CA GLN A 133 -2.18 17.47 5.03
C GLN A 133 -3.53 17.95 5.53
N SER A 134 -3.51 18.79 6.56
CA SER A 134 -4.64 19.58 7.05
C SER A 134 -4.26 21.07 7.04
N PRO A 135 -5.19 22.00 7.34
CA PRO A 135 -4.83 23.40 7.57
C PRO A 135 -3.85 23.61 8.74
N SER A 136 -3.79 22.68 9.69
CA SER A 136 -2.85 22.74 10.83
C SER A 136 -1.44 22.28 10.49
N GLY A 137 -1.25 21.56 9.37
CA GLY A 137 0.07 21.14 8.90
C GLY A 137 0.08 19.76 8.24
N THR A 138 1.24 19.09 8.27
CA THR A 138 1.41 17.76 7.67
C THR A 138 1.66 16.67 8.70
N MET A 139 1.19 15.48 8.40
CA MET A 139 1.45 14.27 9.18
C MET A 139 1.95 13.18 8.24
N ASN A 140 3.07 12.56 8.61
CA ASN A 140 3.60 11.37 7.95
C ASN A 140 3.34 10.16 8.84
N LEU A 141 2.83 9.10 8.24
CA LEU A 141 2.57 7.84 8.89
C LEU A 141 3.27 6.70 8.14
N GLU A 142 3.76 5.73 8.89
CA GLU A 142 4.32 4.48 8.39
C GLU A 142 3.46 3.31 8.86
N ALA A 143 3.24 2.32 8.00
CA ALA A 143 2.54 1.10 8.36
C ALA A 143 3.37 0.26 9.35
N GLU A 144 2.69 -0.41 10.29
CA GLU A 144 3.29 -1.36 11.25
C GLU A 144 3.24 -2.81 10.74
#